data_AF-A0A8S9TMJ8-F1
#
_entry.id   AF-A0A8S9TMJ8-F1
#
_cell.length_a   1.000
_cell.length_b   1.000
_cell.length_c   1.000
_cell.angle_alpha   90.00
_cell.angle_beta   90.00
_cell.angle_gamma   90.00
#
_symmetry.space_group_name_H-M   'P 1'
#
loop_
_entity.id
_entity.type
_entity.pdbx_description
1 polymer ?
#
loop_
_entity_poly.entity_id
_entity_poly.type
_entity_poly.pdbx_seq_one_letter_code
_entity_poly.pdbx_strand_id
1 'polypeptide(L)'
;MKDLQWKQQFCETIEALEQNNTRELVKRPRGAKRPHTKCILKLNETTHGSKRYKARSVVRGDQQEYGVSYALTFSAVLELTSGKVTLVMSRI
;
A
#
# COMPACT_ATOMS: atom_id res chain seq x y z
N MET A 1 -4.65 24.78 -6.96
CA MET A 1 -4.81 24.62 -5.48
C MET A 1 -5.06 23.17 -5.07
N LYS A 2 -5.98 22.42 -5.71
CA LYS A 2 -6.24 20.98 -5.41
C LYS A 2 -5.02 20.07 -5.59
N ASP A 3 -4.19 20.29 -6.60
CA ASP A 3 -2.98 19.48 -6.84
C ASP A 3 -1.94 19.58 -5.73
N LEU A 4 -1.90 20.71 -5.01
CA LEU A 4 -0.96 20.89 -3.90
C LEU A 4 -1.37 20.02 -2.70
N GLN A 5 -2.66 19.95 -2.41
CA GLN A 5 -3.21 19.12 -1.32
C GLN A 5 -3.01 17.62 -1.61
N TRP A 6 -3.13 17.20 -2.88
CA TRP A 6 -2.83 15.81 -3.27
C TRP A 6 -1.35 15.47 -3.14
N LYS A 7 -0.45 16.36 -3.57
CA LYS A 7 1.00 16.18 -3.42
C LYS A 7 1.40 16.09 -1.95
N GLN A 8 0.88 17.00 -1.13
CA GLN A 8 1.16 17.00 0.31
C GLN A 8 0.72 15.70 0.97
N GLN A 9 -0.51 15.24 0.72
CA GLN A 9 -0.99 13.98 1.29
C GLN A 9 -0.15 12.77 0.84
N PHE A 10 0.36 12.81 -0.40
CA PHE A 10 1.23 11.75 -0.93
C PHE A 10 2.58 11.73 -0.21
N CYS A 11 3.21 12.90 0.01
CA CYS A 11 4.44 13.00 0.79
C CYS A 11 4.24 12.53 2.23
N GLU A 12 3.20 13.01 2.91
CA GLU A 12 2.85 12.56 4.28
C GLU A 12 2.65 11.04 4.35
N THR A 13 2.07 10.44 3.30
CA THR A 13 1.88 8.99 3.23
C THR A 13 3.22 8.25 3.08
N ILE A 14 4.16 8.79 2.29
CA ILE A 14 5.50 8.20 2.16
C ILE A 14 6.25 8.29 3.48
N GLU A 15 6.28 9.47 4.11
CA GLU A 15 6.92 9.69 5.41
C GLU A 15 6.35 8.75 6.48
N ALA A 16 5.02 8.58 6.53
CA ALA A 16 4.40 7.64 7.46
C ALA A 16 4.80 6.17 7.20
N LEU A 17 5.02 5.78 5.95
CA LEU A 17 5.48 4.42 5.62
C LEU A 17 6.94 4.21 6.05
N GLU A 18 7.78 5.23 5.89
CA GLU A 18 9.17 5.23 6.35
C GLU A 18 9.26 5.17 7.87
N GLN A 19 8.49 5.99 8.58
CA GLN A 19 8.43 6.01 10.05
C GLN A 19 7.97 4.67 10.64
N ASN A 20 7.01 4.02 10.00
CA ASN A 20 6.49 2.74 10.46
C ASN A 20 7.40 1.54 10.09
N ASN A 21 8.52 1.75 9.39
CA ASN A 21 9.40 0.68 8.88
C ASN A 21 8.62 -0.44 8.16
N THR A 22 7.48 -0.12 7.54
CA THR A 22 6.57 -1.11 6.93
C THR A 22 6.91 -1.40 5.47
N ARG A 23 7.91 -0.72 4.90
CA ARG A 23 8.41 -0.93 3.54
C ARG A 23 9.93 -0.94 3.49
N GLU A 24 10.47 -1.96 2.84
CA GLU A 24 11.87 -2.00 2.43
C GLU A 24 11.96 -1.71 0.93
N LEU A 25 12.76 -0.71 0.55
CA LEU A 25 13.06 -0.41 -0.85
C LEU A 25 14.12 -1.38 -1.38
N VAL A 26 13.67 -2.47 -1.99
CA VAL A 26 14.56 -3.46 -2.60
C VAL A 26 14.98 -3.05 -4.02
N LYS A 27 16.25 -3.32 -4.36
CA LYS A 27 16.70 -3.18 -5.75
C LYS A 27 15.96 -4.18 -6.63
N ARG A 28 15.53 -3.73 -7.80
CA ARG A 28 14.85 -4.55 -8.81
C ARG A 28 15.75 -5.75 -9.19
N PRO A 29 15.25 -7.00 -9.12
CA PRO A 29 15.98 -8.17 -9.58
C PRO A 29 16.28 -8.07 -11.08
N ARG A 30 17.44 -8.57 -11.52
CA ARG A 30 17.81 -8.60 -12.94
C ARG A 30 16.76 -9.43 -13.72
N GLY A 31 16.17 -8.84 -14.75
CA GLY A 31 15.17 -9.50 -15.61
C GLY A 31 13.70 -9.36 -15.17
N ALA A 32 13.41 -9.02 -13.91
CA ALA A 32 12.02 -8.83 -13.45
C ALA A 32 11.39 -7.60 -14.12
N LYS A 33 10.15 -7.62 -14.61
CA LYS A 33 9.46 -6.43 -15.16
C LYS A 33 9.07 -5.48 -14.03
N ARG A 34 9.08 -4.15 -14.26
CA ARG A 34 8.50 -3.20 -13.28
C ARG A 34 6.98 -3.41 -13.27
N PRO A 35 6.38 -3.74 -12.12
CA PRO A 35 4.93 -3.86 -12.07
C PRO A 35 4.33 -2.45 -12.19
N HIS A 36 3.27 -2.35 -12.98
CA HIS A 36 2.58 -1.07 -13.14
C HIS A 36 1.96 -0.65 -11.81
N THR A 37 2.13 0.61 -11.45
CA THR A 37 1.58 1.16 -10.20
C THR A 37 0.45 2.13 -10.55
N LYS A 38 -0.69 2.00 -9.89
CA LYS A 38 -1.83 2.90 -10.01
C LYS A 38 -1.98 3.70 -8.72
N CYS A 39 -2.11 5.02 -8.85
CA CYS A 39 -2.51 5.86 -7.72
C CYS A 39 -4.04 6.00 -7.71
N ILE A 40 -4.65 5.71 -6.57
CA ILE A 40 -6.08 5.90 -6.31
C ILE A 40 -6.21 7.14 -5.43
N LEU A 41 -6.84 8.18 -5.96
CA LEU A 41 -7.16 9.40 -5.24
C LEU A 41 -8.65 9.35 -4.84
N LYS A 42 -8.94 9.53 -3.55
CA LYS A 42 -10.31 9.59 -3.02
C LYS A 42 -10.48 10.80 -2.13
N LEU A 43 -11.48 11.62 -2.42
CA LEU A 43 -11.92 12.69 -1.53
C LEU A 43 -12.99 12.12 -0.59
N ASN A 44 -12.77 12.20 0.72
CA ASN A 44 -13.80 11.87 1.69
C ASN A 44 -14.31 13.16 2.32
N GLU A 45 -15.61 13.37 2.29
CA GLU A 45 -16.27 14.40 3.09
C GLU A 45 -16.59 13.80 4.45
N THR A 46 -16.07 14.40 5.51
CA THR A 46 -16.37 14.00 6.89
C THR A 46 -17.76 14.53 7.24
N THR A 47 -18.47 13.85 8.14
CA THR A 47 -19.79 14.28 8.68
C THR A 47 -19.80 15.70 9.25
N HIS A 48 -18.65 16.23 9.65
CA HIS A 48 -18.48 17.62 10.11
C HIS A 48 -18.15 18.63 8.99
N GLY A 49 -18.26 18.25 7.71
CA GLY A 49 -18.00 19.12 6.56
C GLY A 49 -16.51 19.26 6.17
N SER A 50 -15.58 18.63 6.89
CA SER A 50 -14.16 18.68 6.56
C SER A 50 -13.80 17.73 5.41
N LYS A 51 -13.16 18.27 4.38
CA LYS A 51 -12.71 17.53 3.18
C LYS A 51 -11.35 16.90 3.45
N ARG A 52 -11.30 15.56 3.45
CA ARG A 52 -10.05 14.80 3.60
C ARG A 52 -9.66 14.14 2.28
N TYR A 53 -8.52 14.54 1.76
CA TYR A 53 -7.88 13.93 0.60
C TYR A 53 -7.18 12.63 1.05
N LYS A 54 -7.40 11.52 0.33
CA LYS A 54 -6.67 10.26 0.54
C LYS A 54 -6.06 9.80 -0.78
N ALA A 55 -4.74 9.64 -0.81
CA ALA A 55 -4.02 9.02 -1.90
C ALA A 55 -3.56 7.62 -1.48
N ARG A 56 -3.71 6.62 -2.35
CA ARG A 56 -3.20 5.26 -2.14
C ARG A 56 -2.49 4.79 -3.39
N SER A 57 -1.25 4.35 -3.25
CA SER A 57 -0.50 3.72 -4.34
C SER A 57 -0.71 2.21 -4.27
N VAL A 58 -1.22 1.62 -5.34
CA VAL A 58 -1.51 0.18 -5.45
C VAL A 58 -0.75 -0.37 -6.65
N VAL A 59 0.07 -1.39 -6.40
CA VAL A 59 0.68 -2.17 -7.47
C VAL A 59 -0.42 -2.96 -8.17
N ARG A 60 -0.49 -2.91 -9.50
CA ARG A 60 -1.49 -3.72 -10.20
C ARG A 60 -1.14 -5.21 -10.07
N GLY A 61 -2.06 -5.97 -9.50
CA GLY A 61 -1.93 -7.42 -9.31
C GLY A 61 -2.07 -8.23 -10.61
N ASP A 62 -2.60 -7.63 -11.67
CA ASP A 62 -2.79 -8.26 -12.99
C ASP A 62 -1.46 -8.67 -13.67
N GLN A 63 -0.34 -8.11 -13.23
CA GLN A 63 1.01 -8.41 -13.73
C GLN A 63 1.88 -9.12 -12.67
N GLN A 64 1.28 -9.67 -11.62
CA GLN A 64 2.03 -10.46 -10.64
C GLN A 64 2.23 -11.89 -11.16
N GLU A 65 3.49 -12.28 -11.33
CA GLU A 65 3.88 -13.63 -11.73
C GLU A 65 4.34 -14.44 -10.50
N TYR A 66 3.81 -15.65 -10.32
CA TYR A 66 4.23 -16.57 -9.26
C TYR A 66 5.71 -16.95 -9.45
N GLY A 67 6.49 -16.90 -8.38
CA GLY A 67 7.94 -17.15 -8.40
C GLY A 67 8.80 -15.96 -8.86
N VAL A 68 8.20 -14.89 -9.39
CA VAL A 68 8.90 -13.65 -9.79
C VAL A 68 8.49 -12.47 -8.90
N SER A 69 7.18 -12.24 -8.78
CA SER A 69 6.60 -11.11 -8.03
C SER A 69 6.14 -11.51 -6.63
N TYR A 70 5.80 -12.78 -6.41
CA TYR A 70 5.45 -13.34 -5.10
C TYR A 70 5.73 -14.85 -5.07
N ALA A 71 6.08 -15.37 -3.90
CA ALA A 71 6.24 -16.81 -3.66
C ALA A 71 5.02 -17.42 -2.96
N LEU A 72 4.40 -16.67 -2.03
CA LEU A 72 3.21 -17.05 -1.28
C LEU A 72 2.36 -15.79 -1.08
N THR A 73 1.04 -15.92 -1.21
CA THR A 73 0.11 -14.85 -0.85
C THR A 73 -0.41 -15.13 0.56
N PHE A 74 -0.14 -14.22 1.48
CA PHE A 74 -0.64 -14.31 2.85
C PHE A 74 -1.16 -12.97 3.36
N SER A 75 -2.16 -13.04 4.23
CA SER A 75 -2.64 -11.90 5.02
C SER A 75 -2.41 -12.20 6.49
N ALA A 76 -1.80 -11.25 7.23
CA ALA A 76 -1.58 -11.37 8.66
C ALA A 76 -2.36 -10.27 9.40
N VAL A 77 -3.12 -10.64 10.43
CA VAL A 77 -3.82 -9.72 11.33
C VAL A 77 -3.35 -9.98 12.75
N LEU A 78 -2.80 -8.95 13.38
CA LEU A 78 -2.42 -8.96 14.80
C LEU A 78 -3.48 -8.22 15.61
N GLU A 79 -4.11 -8.93 16.53
CA GLU A 79 -4.98 -8.35 17.55
C GLU A 79 -4.15 -8.01 18.79
N LEU A 80 -3.72 -6.75 18.90
CA LEU A 80 -2.81 -6.29 19.95
C LEU A 80 -3.36 -6.49 21.36
N THR A 81 -4.68 -6.36 21.56
CA THR A 81 -5.33 -6.47 22.86
C THR A 81 -5.29 -7.90 23.42
N SER A 82 -5.36 -8.91 22.55
CA SER A 82 -5.40 -10.32 22.92
C SER A 82 -4.06 -11.04 22.66
N GLY A 83 -3.13 -10.40 21.95
CA GLY A 83 -1.89 -11.01 21.47
C GLY A 83 -2.09 -12.06 20.37
N LYS A 84 -3.28 -12.15 19.77
CA LYS A 84 -3.58 -13.17 18.75
C LYS A 84 -3.09 -12.74 17.37
N VAL A 85 -2.45 -13.68 16.66
CA VAL A 85 -2.06 -13.52 15.25
C VAL A 85 -2.86 -14.48 14.40
N THR A 86 -3.58 -13.96 13.41
CA THR A 86 -4.29 -14.74 12.39
C THR A 86 -3.54 -14.65 11.07
N LEU A 87 -3.11 -15.79 10.54
CA LEU A 87 -2.48 -15.90 9.22
C LEU A 87 -3.43 -16.64 8.26
N VAL A 88 -3.78 -15.99 7.15
CA VAL A 88 -4.51 -16.61 6.06
C VAL A 88 -3.54 -16.82 4.91
N MET A 89 -3.36 -18.08 4.52
CA MET A 89 -2.54 -18.48 3.38
C MET A 89 -3.48 -18.85 2.24
N SER A 90 -3.31 -18.23 1.06
CA SER A 90 -4.00 -18.66 -0.14
C SER A 90 -3.02 -19.38 -1.07
N ARG A 91 -3.41 -20.57 -1.52
CA ARG A 91 -2.76 -21.27 -2.62
C ARG A 91 -3.58 -20.97 -3.88
N ILE A 92 -2.93 -20.38 -4.87
CA ILE A 92 -3.51 -20.14 -6.21
C ILE A 92 -3.50 -21.44 -7.00
#